data_AF-A0A925KK05-F1
#
_entry.id   AF-A0A925KK05-F1
#
_cell.length_a   1.000
_cell.length_b   1.000
_cell.length_c   1.000
_cell.angle_alpha   90.00
_cell.angle_beta   90.00
_cell.angle_gamma   90.00
#
_symmetry.space_group_name_H-M   'P 1'
#
loop_
_entity.id
_entity.type
_entity.pdbx_description
1 polymer ?
#
loop_
_entity_poly.entity_id
_entity_poly.type
_entity_poly.pdbx_seq_one_letter_code
_entity_poly.pdbx_strand_id
1 'polypeptide(L)'
;MTQPYPQKERVLENTYQSIPSSWVDAHNIVQKFTTESAFIDKLSNDDSQPPDITSVEYANALSVHAQEYCDARKISQSQSDQIKLLANVPYYLHNQKESSYYENERDVRHLTDEEWQYYQGFKPYMIWYNQLLSDYVYTNPQATLSDMDTALIEQALPSFPGELESVERNIKAAVRGARTEAVSRELLDLTQIDYSPGTIDDDLRGGDLIVIYKGNRVKVDIKSAISDIAAVRGGYSEIDKHHLTFAIFKARRDGHDKTKHVVVIFPGFTDSDLGDSLSLQLPEKDIQKHADSLAKQLQLAFDELHL
;
A
#
# COMPACT_ATOMS: atom_id res chain seq x y z
N MET A 1 -2.74 -29.84 44.46
CA MET A 1 -4.11 -29.55 43.99
C MET A 1 -4.10 -28.12 43.47
N THR A 2 -3.79 -27.95 42.18
CA THR A 2 -3.77 -26.66 41.48
C THR A 2 -5.13 -26.51 40.80
N GLN A 3 -5.84 -25.42 41.09
CA GLN A 3 -7.07 -25.10 40.38
C GLN A 3 -6.75 -24.80 38.91
N PRO A 4 -7.55 -25.30 37.95
CA PRO A 4 -7.41 -24.90 36.56
C PRO A 4 -7.87 -23.44 36.42
N TYR A 5 -7.08 -22.64 35.69
CA TYR A 5 -7.48 -21.30 35.26
C TYR A 5 -8.78 -21.38 34.46
N PRO A 6 -9.74 -20.46 34.65
CA PRO A 6 -10.91 -20.41 33.78
C PRO A 6 -10.45 -20.07 32.37
N GLN A 7 -10.63 -21.00 31.44
CA GLN A 7 -10.64 -20.69 30.02
C GLN A 7 -11.75 -19.67 29.82
N LYS A 8 -11.38 -18.41 29.58
CA LYS A 8 -12.27 -17.47 28.91
C LYS A 8 -12.50 -18.07 27.52
N GLU A 9 -13.64 -18.75 27.34
CA GLU A 9 -14.25 -18.87 26.02
C GLU A 9 -14.38 -17.44 25.49
N ARG A 10 -13.46 -17.05 24.59
CA ARG A 10 -13.72 -15.95 23.67
C ARG A 10 -14.90 -16.44 22.84
N VAL A 11 -16.09 -16.02 23.22
CA VAL A 11 -17.23 -15.99 22.31
C VAL A 11 -16.74 -15.14 21.13
N LEU A 12 -16.46 -15.79 20.00
CA LEU A 12 -16.29 -15.13 18.71
C LEU A 12 -17.68 -14.60 18.34
N GLU A 13 -18.09 -13.50 18.96
CA GLU A 13 -19.12 -12.65 18.38
C GLU A 13 -18.53 -12.17 17.06
N ASN A 14 -19.05 -12.73 15.96
CA ASN A 14 -18.85 -12.24 14.60
C ASN A 14 -19.14 -10.74 14.57
N THR A 15 -18.11 -9.94 14.80
CA THR A 15 -18.20 -8.49 14.78
C THR A 15 -18.00 -8.10 13.31
N TYR A 16 -18.96 -8.45 12.45
CA TYR A 16 -19.08 -7.80 11.15
C TYR A 16 -19.38 -6.34 11.45
N GLN A 17 -18.41 -5.47 11.28
CA GLN A 17 -18.64 -4.04 11.39
C GLN A 17 -19.46 -3.64 10.16
N SER A 18 -20.52 -2.86 10.37
CA SER A 18 -21.34 -2.41 9.25
C SER A 18 -20.48 -1.58 8.30
N ILE A 19 -20.44 -1.96 7.03
CA ILE A 19 -19.70 -1.24 5.99
C ILE A 19 -20.11 0.24 6.00
N PRO A 20 -19.15 1.18 6.01
CA PRO A 20 -19.45 2.60 6.02
C PRO A 20 -20.33 2.99 4.85
N SER A 21 -21.27 3.91 5.06
CA SER A 21 -22.26 4.31 4.05
C SER A 21 -21.62 4.80 2.75
N SER A 22 -20.44 5.41 2.82
CA SER A 22 -19.63 5.88 1.69
C SER A 22 -19.06 4.75 0.82
N TRP A 23 -19.04 3.51 1.31
CA TRP A 23 -18.50 2.32 0.63
C TRP A 23 -19.56 1.27 0.29
N VAL A 24 -20.76 1.35 0.85
CA VAL A 24 -21.85 0.37 0.66
C VAL A 24 -22.15 0.12 -0.82
N ASP A 25 -22.24 1.17 -1.63
CA ASP A 25 -22.55 1.01 -3.06
C ASP A 25 -21.44 0.27 -3.80
N ALA A 26 -20.17 0.62 -3.54
CA ALA A 26 -19.03 -0.06 -4.15
C ALA A 26 -18.98 -1.54 -3.74
N HIS A 27 -19.24 -1.84 -2.46
CA HIS A 27 -19.31 -3.20 -1.95
C HIS A 27 -20.43 -4.01 -2.60
N ASN A 28 -21.64 -3.45 -2.69
CA ASN A 28 -22.77 -4.08 -3.36
C ASN A 28 -22.50 -4.35 -4.84
N ILE A 29 -21.73 -3.50 -5.50
CA ILE A 29 -21.31 -3.69 -6.90
C ILE A 29 -20.34 -4.87 -6.99
N VAL A 30 -19.30 -4.91 -6.16
CA VAL A 30 -18.31 -6.00 -6.16
C VAL A 30 -18.95 -7.35 -5.82
N GLN A 31 -19.84 -7.40 -4.83
CA GLN A 31 -20.61 -8.60 -4.51
C GLN A 31 -21.47 -9.08 -5.69
N LYS A 32 -22.00 -8.17 -6.51
CA LYS A 32 -22.78 -8.55 -7.70
C LYS A 32 -21.88 -9.16 -8.77
N PHE A 33 -20.70 -8.60 -9.01
CA PHE A 33 -19.79 -9.10 -10.06
C PHE A 33 -19.52 -10.61 -9.93
N THR A 34 -19.28 -11.10 -8.73
CA THR A 34 -18.99 -12.53 -8.48
C THR A 34 -20.17 -13.46 -8.73
N THR A 35 -21.37 -12.91 -8.93
CA THR A 35 -22.60 -13.65 -9.24
C THR A 35 -23.14 -13.38 -10.65
N GLU A 36 -22.52 -12.47 -11.40
CA GLU A 36 -22.96 -12.10 -12.74
C GLU A 36 -22.53 -13.16 -13.77
N SER A 37 -23.47 -13.61 -14.61
CA SER A 37 -23.19 -14.58 -15.66
C SER A 37 -22.08 -14.11 -16.60
N ALA A 38 -22.04 -12.81 -16.95
CA ALA A 38 -20.99 -12.28 -17.81
C ALA A 38 -19.58 -12.42 -17.22
N PHE A 39 -19.44 -12.33 -15.88
CA PHE A 39 -18.17 -12.55 -15.20
C PHE A 39 -17.83 -14.04 -15.15
N ILE A 40 -18.81 -14.88 -14.80
CA ILE A 40 -18.65 -16.35 -14.76
C ILE A 40 -18.30 -16.91 -16.16
N ASP A 41 -18.91 -16.39 -17.22
CA ASP A 41 -18.66 -16.76 -18.61
C ASP A 41 -17.23 -16.36 -19.03
N LYS A 42 -16.72 -15.21 -18.56
CA LYS A 42 -15.32 -14.81 -18.78
C LYS A 42 -14.33 -15.75 -18.08
N LEU A 43 -14.68 -16.28 -16.90
CA LEU A 43 -13.85 -17.22 -16.15
C LEU A 43 -13.90 -18.66 -16.67
N SER A 44 -14.93 -19.02 -17.42
CA SER A 44 -15.20 -20.40 -17.89
C SER A 44 -14.82 -20.66 -19.35
N ASN A 45 -14.23 -19.68 -20.03
CA ASN A 45 -13.69 -19.85 -21.39
C ASN A 45 -12.34 -20.61 -21.44
N ASP A 46 -11.77 -20.98 -20.28
CA ASP A 46 -10.68 -21.96 -20.17
C ASP A 46 -11.26 -23.29 -19.67
N ASP A 47 -11.00 -24.40 -20.37
CA ASP A 47 -11.53 -25.76 -20.10
C ASP A 47 -11.09 -26.39 -18.74
N SER A 48 -10.50 -25.60 -17.85
CA SER A 48 -10.10 -25.97 -16.49
C SER A 48 -11.01 -25.30 -15.46
N GLN A 49 -11.12 -25.90 -14.26
CA GLN A 49 -12.00 -25.46 -13.17
C GLN A 49 -12.07 -23.93 -12.98
N PRO A 50 -13.22 -23.37 -12.53
CA PRO A 50 -13.33 -21.94 -12.28
C PRO A 50 -12.13 -21.49 -11.44
N PRO A 51 -11.34 -20.52 -11.92
CA PRO A 51 -10.11 -20.09 -11.25
C PRO A 51 -10.42 -19.69 -9.81
N ASP A 52 -9.58 -20.14 -8.88
CA ASP A 52 -9.71 -19.83 -7.46
C ASP A 52 -9.74 -18.30 -7.25
N ILE A 53 -10.50 -17.80 -6.27
CA ILE A 53 -10.60 -16.37 -5.93
C ILE A 53 -9.23 -15.75 -5.60
N THR A 54 -8.26 -16.61 -5.30
CA THR A 54 -6.87 -16.24 -5.02
C THR A 54 -5.92 -16.36 -6.21
N SER A 55 -6.41 -16.74 -7.40
CA SER A 55 -5.61 -16.87 -8.61
C SER A 55 -5.40 -15.55 -9.37
N VAL A 56 -4.30 -15.50 -10.12
CA VAL A 56 -3.95 -14.37 -11.00
C VAL A 56 -5.06 -14.14 -12.03
N GLU A 57 -5.58 -15.22 -12.61
CA GLU A 57 -6.60 -15.21 -13.65
C GLU A 57 -7.92 -14.64 -13.14
N TYR A 58 -8.36 -15.06 -11.96
CA TYR A 58 -9.57 -14.55 -11.33
C TYR A 58 -9.47 -13.05 -11.04
N ALA A 59 -8.35 -12.63 -10.43
CA ALA A 59 -8.15 -11.22 -10.07
C ALA A 59 -8.03 -10.32 -11.29
N ASN A 60 -7.32 -10.77 -12.34
CA ASN A 60 -7.24 -10.05 -13.60
C ASN A 60 -8.62 -9.91 -14.25
N ALA A 61 -9.39 -11.00 -14.31
CA ALA A 61 -10.75 -10.97 -14.86
C ALA A 61 -11.66 -10.02 -14.06
N LEU A 62 -11.58 -10.04 -12.73
CA LEU A 62 -12.40 -9.19 -11.87
C LEU A 62 -11.99 -7.72 -11.99
N SER A 63 -10.70 -7.43 -12.09
CA SER A 63 -10.17 -6.09 -12.38
C SER A 63 -10.66 -5.54 -13.72
N VAL A 64 -10.57 -6.34 -14.78
CA VAL A 64 -11.05 -5.95 -16.11
C VAL A 64 -12.56 -5.72 -16.10
N HIS A 65 -13.33 -6.62 -15.47
CA HIS A 65 -14.78 -6.48 -15.35
C HIS A 65 -15.18 -5.24 -14.55
N ALA A 66 -14.48 -4.96 -13.45
CA ALA A 66 -14.69 -3.75 -12.65
C ALA A 66 -14.40 -2.48 -13.46
N GLN A 67 -13.30 -2.45 -14.22
CA GLN A 67 -12.94 -1.31 -15.08
C GLN A 67 -14.00 -1.09 -16.18
N GLU A 68 -14.39 -2.14 -16.90
CA GLU A 68 -15.42 -2.07 -17.94
C GLU A 68 -16.76 -1.58 -17.39
N TYR A 69 -17.15 -2.05 -16.19
CA TYR A 69 -18.37 -1.60 -15.52
C TYR A 69 -18.33 -0.11 -15.18
N CYS A 70 -17.22 0.38 -14.63
CA CYS A 70 -17.02 1.79 -14.31
C CYS A 70 -17.07 2.68 -15.56
N ASP A 71 -16.41 2.26 -16.64
CA ASP A 71 -16.36 3.00 -17.90
C ASP A 71 -17.74 3.06 -18.58
N ALA A 72 -18.45 1.94 -18.62
CA ALA A 72 -19.77 1.86 -19.26
C ALA A 72 -20.82 2.70 -18.54
N ARG A 73 -20.72 2.84 -17.21
CA ARG A 73 -21.70 3.55 -16.38
C ARG A 73 -21.28 4.97 -15.99
N LYS A 74 -20.11 5.43 -16.42
CA LYS A 74 -19.56 6.75 -16.09
C LYS A 74 -19.55 7.01 -14.58
N ILE A 75 -19.09 6.00 -13.83
CA ILE A 75 -18.94 6.07 -12.38
C ILE A 75 -17.92 7.15 -12.04
N SER A 76 -18.10 7.85 -10.91
CA SER A 76 -17.13 8.85 -10.45
C SER A 76 -15.77 8.20 -10.19
N GLN A 77 -14.68 8.94 -10.36
CA GLN A 77 -13.33 8.39 -10.13
C GLN A 77 -13.20 7.78 -8.72
N SER A 78 -13.64 8.51 -7.69
CA SER A 78 -13.66 8.05 -6.30
C SER A 78 -14.37 6.70 -6.13
N GLN A 79 -15.59 6.54 -6.66
CA GLN A 79 -16.32 5.28 -6.56
C GLN A 79 -15.70 4.18 -7.42
N SER A 80 -15.12 4.52 -8.57
CA SER A 80 -14.38 3.58 -9.42
C SER A 80 -13.18 2.99 -8.68
N ASP A 81 -12.43 3.83 -7.96
CA ASP A 81 -11.27 3.40 -7.17
C ASP A 81 -11.69 2.56 -5.97
N GLN A 82 -12.78 2.92 -5.27
CA GLN A 82 -13.37 2.06 -4.23
C GLN A 82 -13.73 0.66 -4.76
N ILE A 83 -14.41 0.59 -5.91
CA ILE A 83 -14.78 -0.69 -6.54
C ILE A 83 -13.53 -1.50 -6.86
N LYS A 84 -12.51 -0.88 -7.45
CA LYS A 84 -11.25 -1.55 -7.78
C LYS A 84 -10.53 -2.05 -6.54
N LEU A 85 -10.43 -1.24 -5.49
CA LEU A 85 -9.81 -1.63 -4.22
C LEU A 85 -10.54 -2.85 -3.61
N LEU A 86 -11.86 -2.78 -3.49
CA LEU A 86 -12.68 -3.87 -2.94
C LEU A 86 -12.60 -5.15 -3.78
N ALA A 87 -12.65 -5.03 -5.12
CA ALA A 87 -12.54 -6.17 -6.02
C ALA A 87 -11.20 -6.94 -5.85
N ASN A 88 -10.13 -6.21 -5.52
CA ASN A 88 -8.76 -6.71 -5.62
C ASN A 88 -8.10 -7.02 -4.28
N VAL A 89 -8.72 -6.61 -3.15
CA VAL A 89 -8.18 -6.84 -1.81
C VAL A 89 -7.92 -8.32 -1.49
N PRO A 90 -8.75 -9.31 -1.89
CA PRO A 90 -8.47 -10.69 -1.54
C PRO A 90 -7.20 -11.22 -2.22
N TYR A 91 -7.04 -10.91 -3.50
CA TYR A 91 -5.86 -11.33 -4.25
C TYR A 91 -4.59 -10.59 -3.81
N TYR A 92 -4.70 -9.30 -3.43
CA TYR A 92 -3.60 -8.57 -2.80
C TYR A 92 -3.10 -9.28 -1.53
N LEU A 93 -4.02 -9.68 -0.64
CA LEU A 93 -3.67 -10.37 0.60
C LEU A 93 -3.07 -11.77 0.35
N HIS A 94 -3.57 -12.50 -0.65
CA HIS A 94 -2.98 -13.76 -1.07
C HIS A 94 -1.54 -13.56 -1.53
N ASN A 95 -1.29 -12.63 -2.46
CA ASN A 95 0.05 -12.33 -2.97
C ASN A 95 1.00 -11.86 -1.86
N GLN A 96 0.52 -11.06 -0.92
CA GLN A 96 1.31 -10.63 0.23
C GLN A 96 1.72 -11.82 1.11
N LYS A 97 0.80 -12.76 1.36
CA LYS A 97 1.04 -13.98 2.15
C LYS A 97 2.04 -14.89 1.46
N GLU A 98 1.83 -15.18 0.18
CA GLU A 98 2.74 -16.00 -0.62
C GLU A 98 4.13 -15.35 -0.72
N SER A 99 4.21 -14.06 -1.08
CA SER A 99 5.49 -13.34 -1.16
C SER A 99 6.27 -13.39 0.15
N SER A 100 5.60 -13.19 1.29
CA SER A 100 6.24 -13.27 2.61
C SER A 100 6.71 -14.70 2.93
N TYR A 101 5.93 -15.72 2.56
CA TYR A 101 6.31 -17.11 2.74
C TYR A 101 7.55 -17.45 1.91
N TYR A 102 7.57 -17.12 0.62
CA TYR A 102 8.69 -17.49 -0.26
C TYR A 102 9.95 -16.64 -0.07
N GLU A 103 9.82 -15.40 0.41
CA GLU A 103 11.00 -14.65 0.86
C GLU A 103 11.70 -15.37 2.01
N ASN A 104 10.95 -15.96 2.94
CA ASN A 104 11.52 -16.78 4.01
C ASN A 104 12.04 -18.14 3.48
N GLU A 105 11.32 -18.79 2.57
CA GLU A 105 11.73 -20.10 2.02
C GLU A 105 12.95 -20.00 1.09
N ARG A 106 13.18 -18.86 0.43
CA ARG A 106 14.36 -18.64 -0.41
C ARG A 106 15.65 -18.92 0.34
N ASP A 107 15.74 -18.42 1.57
CA ASP A 107 16.91 -18.55 2.42
C ASP A 107 17.06 -19.97 3.00
N VAL A 108 15.94 -20.71 3.11
CA VAL A 108 15.89 -22.03 3.74
C VAL A 108 16.02 -23.18 2.75
N ARG A 109 15.36 -23.10 1.58
CA ARG A 109 15.20 -24.22 0.64
C ARG A 109 15.91 -24.05 -0.69
N HIS A 110 16.49 -22.88 -0.96
CA HIS A 110 17.13 -22.56 -2.24
C HIS A 110 16.21 -22.82 -3.43
N LEU A 111 15.11 -22.07 -3.50
CA LEU A 111 14.16 -22.12 -4.61
C LEU A 111 14.88 -22.10 -5.97
N THR A 112 14.37 -22.87 -6.92
CA THR A 112 14.84 -22.84 -8.31
C THR A 112 14.58 -21.48 -8.95
N ASP A 113 15.28 -21.17 -10.04
CA ASP A 113 15.08 -19.92 -10.77
C ASP A 113 13.64 -19.79 -11.29
N GLU A 114 13.02 -20.89 -11.72
CA GLU A 114 11.62 -20.91 -12.20
C GLU A 114 10.64 -20.60 -11.07
N GLU A 115 10.79 -21.24 -9.91
CA GLU A 115 9.98 -20.95 -8.71
C GLU A 115 10.16 -19.50 -8.27
N TRP A 116 11.40 -19.02 -8.22
CA TRP A 116 11.68 -17.65 -7.83
C TRP A 116 11.06 -16.62 -8.78
N GLN A 117 11.13 -16.86 -10.10
CA GLN A 117 10.52 -15.99 -11.10
C GLN A 117 9.00 -15.97 -11.00
N TYR A 118 8.36 -17.11 -10.74
CA TYR A 118 6.92 -17.18 -10.49
C TYR A 118 6.51 -16.24 -9.33
N TYR A 119 7.22 -16.30 -8.21
CA TYR A 119 6.94 -15.42 -7.05
C TYR A 119 7.30 -13.95 -7.28
N GLN A 120 8.30 -13.65 -8.13
CA GLN A 120 8.55 -12.26 -8.55
C GLN A 120 7.35 -11.68 -9.32
N GLY A 121 6.52 -12.52 -9.95
CA GLY A 121 5.29 -12.11 -10.64
C GLY A 121 4.22 -11.49 -9.72
N PHE A 122 4.28 -11.71 -8.40
CA PHE A 122 3.33 -11.12 -7.45
C PHE A 122 3.60 -9.63 -7.16
N LYS A 123 4.88 -9.22 -7.20
CA LYS A 123 5.30 -7.86 -6.81
C LYS A 123 4.68 -6.76 -7.67
N PRO A 124 4.65 -6.85 -9.02
CA PRO A 124 4.02 -5.82 -9.86
C PRO A 124 2.56 -5.55 -9.48
N TYR A 125 1.80 -6.60 -9.17
CA TYR A 125 0.41 -6.47 -8.77
C TYR A 125 0.27 -5.83 -7.38
N MET A 126 1.10 -6.24 -6.40
CA MET A 126 1.10 -5.63 -5.07
C MET A 126 1.43 -4.14 -5.13
N ILE A 127 2.40 -3.77 -5.98
CA ILE A 127 2.76 -2.37 -6.25
C ILE A 127 1.59 -1.62 -6.84
N TRP A 128 0.97 -2.13 -7.89
CA TRP A 128 -0.22 -1.52 -8.50
C TRP A 128 -1.34 -1.28 -7.47
N TYR A 129 -1.61 -2.27 -6.62
CA TYR A 129 -2.63 -2.16 -5.59
C TYR A 129 -2.29 -1.10 -4.55
N ASN A 130 -1.03 -1.05 -4.10
CA ASN A 130 -0.56 -0.02 -3.16
C ASN A 130 -0.64 1.39 -3.77
N GLN A 131 -0.29 1.54 -5.05
CA GLN A 131 -0.43 2.80 -5.78
C GLN A 131 -1.89 3.23 -5.88
N LEU A 132 -2.80 2.33 -6.23
CA LEU A 132 -4.24 2.60 -6.24
C LEU A 132 -4.75 3.05 -4.85
N LEU A 133 -4.24 2.43 -3.78
CA LEU A 133 -4.62 2.77 -2.41
C LEU A 133 -4.06 4.15 -2.01
N SER A 134 -2.80 4.45 -2.35
CA SER A 134 -2.16 5.76 -2.15
C SER A 134 -2.88 6.88 -2.92
N ASP A 135 -3.19 6.65 -4.20
CA ASP A 135 -3.92 7.59 -5.05
C ASP A 135 -5.33 7.86 -4.53
N TYR A 136 -6.05 6.81 -4.09
CA TYR A 136 -7.36 6.98 -3.50
C TYR A 136 -7.28 7.85 -2.23
N VAL A 137 -6.33 7.57 -1.34
CA VAL A 137 -6.14 8.34 -0.09
C VAL A 137 -5.83 9.80 -0.40
N TYR A 138 -4.91 10.06 -1.33
CA TYR A 138 -4.50 11.41 -1.73
C TYR A 138 -5.64 12.21 -2.38
N THR A 139 -6.45 11.58 -3.23
CA THR A 139 -7.52 12.26 -3.98
C THR A 139 -8.85 12.36 -3.21
N ASN A 140 -9.00 11.64 -2.09
CA ASN A 140 -10.22 11.62 -1.27
C ASN A 140 -9.97 12.04 0.18
N PRO A 141 -9.45 13.27 0.43
CA PRO A 141 -9.01 13.71 1.76
C PRO A 141 -10.11 13.75 2.82
N GLN A 142 -11.38 13.79 2.41
CA GLN A 142 -12.53 13.85 3.30
C GLN A 142 -12.98 12.48 3.85
N ALA A 143 -12.46 11.38 3.30
CA ALA A 143 -12.71 10.04 3.83
C ALA A 143 -11.87 9.79 5.09
N THR A 144 -12.18 8.71 5.81
CA THR A 144 -11.45 8.27 7.00
C THR A 144 -10.69 6.97 6.76
N LEU A 145 -9.61 6.78 7.51
CA LEU A 145 -8.89 5.50 7.53
C LEU A 145 -9.78 4.39 8.05
N SER A 146 -10.50 4.64 9.15
CA SER A 146 -11.37 3.64 9.77
C SER A 146 -12.43 3.13 8.79
N ASP A 147 -13.00 4.00 7.96
CA ASP A 147 -13.96 3.59 6.94
C ASP A 147 -13.31 2.67 5.88
N MET A 148 -12.13 3.06 5.40
CA MET A 148 -11.39 2.29 4.40
C MET A 148 -10.92 0.94 4.95
N ASP A 149 -10.35 0.91 6.16
CA ASP A 149 -9.95 -0.31 6.86
C ASP A 149 -11.14 -1.26 6.99
N THR A 150 -12.28 -0.76 7.50
CA THR A 150 -13.50 -1.54 7.68
C THR A 150 -13.99 -2.12 6.36
N ALA A 151 -14.13 -1.29 5.33
CA ALA A 151 -14.63 -1.74 4.03
C ALA A 151 -13.74 -2.83 3.40
N LEU A 152 -12.42 -2.65 3.46
CA LEU A 152 -11.46 -3.60 2.91
C LEU A 152 -11.41 -4.91 3.71
N ILE A 153 -11.47 -4.84 5.05
CA ILE A 153 -11.49 -6.02 5.92
C ILE A 153 -12.73 -6.86 5.64
N GLU A 154 -13.92 -6.24 5.68
CA GLU A 154 -15.19 -6.92 5.46
C GLU A 154 -15.28 -7.57 4.07
N GLN A 155 -14.69 -6.94 3.05
CA GLN A 155 -14.61 -7.50 1.70
C GLN A 155 -13.65 -8.68 1.58
N ALA A 156 -12.54 -8.69 2.33
CA ALA A 156 -11.54 -9.74 2.28
C ALA A 156 -11.93 -10.98 3.09
N LEU A 157 -12.53 -10.79 4.27
CA LEU A 157 -12.75 -11.86 5.26
C LEU A 157 -13.42 -13.13 4.73
N PRO A 158 -14.44 -13.08 3.84
CA PRO A 158 -15.07 -14.28 3.29
C PRO A 158 -14.08 -15.21 2.55
N SER A 159 -12.97 -14.66 2.03
CA SER A 159 -11.95 -15.41 1.30
C SER A 159 -10.86 -16.01 2.21
N PHE A 160 -10.81 -15.61 3.48
CA PHE A 160 -9.78 -16.03 4.45
C PHE A 160 -10.39 -16.53 5.77
N PRO A 161 -11.17 -17.63 5.73
CA PRO A 161 -11.87 -18.13 6.91
C PRO A 161 -10.87 -18.52 8.02
N GLY A 162 -11.04 -17.92 9.20
CA GLY A 162 -10.19 -18.17 10.36
C GLY A 162 -8.91 -17.33 10.44
N GLU A 163 -8.67 -16.41 9.49
CA GLU A 163 -7.47 -15.57 9.45
C GLU A 163 -7.72 -14.10 9.84
N LEU A 164 -8.78 -13.81 10.60
CA LEU A 164 -9.22 -12.44 10.99
C LEU A 164 -8.07 -11.54 11.44
N GLU A 165 -7.29 -11.97 12.43
CA GLU A 165 -6.19 -11.16 12.99
C GLU A 165 -5.10 -10.84 11.94
N SER A 166 -4.85 -11.75 11.00
CA SER A 166 -3.87 -11.54 9.92
C SER A 166 -4.40 -10.59 8.85
N VAL A 167 -5.67 -10.76 8.45
CA VAL A 167 -6.36 -9.89 7.49
C VAL A 167 -6.38 -8.45 8.01
N GLU A 168 -6.85 -8.25 9.25
CA GLU A 168 -6.90 -6.92 9.86
C GLU A 168 -5.52 -6.26 9.91
N ARG A 169 -4.50 -6.98 10.40
CA ARG A 169 -3.15 -6.45 10.52
C ARG A 169 -2.59 -6.03 9.16
N ASN A 170 -2.75 -6.88 8.15
CA ASN A 170 -2.17 -6.65 6.83
C ASN A 170 -2.86 -5.50 6.09
N ILE A 171 -4.20 -5.39 6.18
CA ILE A 171 -4.95 -4.26 5.62
C ILE A 171 -4.57 -2.96 6.32
N LYS A 172 -4.63 -2.92 7.66
CA LYS A 172 -4.26 -1.71 8.44
C LYS A 172 -2.83 -1.25 8.12
N ALA A 173 -1.89 -2.19 7.94
CA ALA A 173 -0.53 -1.86 7.55
C ALA A 173 -0.44 -1.27 6.14
N ALA A 174 -1.15 -1.84 5.17
CA ALA A 174 -1.19 -1.34 3.79
C ALA A 174 -1.82 0.06 3.72
N VAL A 175 -2.96 0.24 4.39
CA VAL A 175 -3.68 1.52 4.51
C VAL A 175 -2.82 2.61 5.14
N ARG A 176 -2.09 2.28 6.23
CA ARG A 176 -1.13 3.19 6.85
C ARG A 176 0.02 3.55 5.91
N GLY A 177 0.55 2.58 5.17
CA GLY A 177 1.62 2.79 4.18
C GLY A 177 1.19 3.80 3.11
N ALA A 178 0.06 3.54 2.47
CA ALA A 178 -0.52 4.42 1.45
C ALA A 178 -0.82 5.82 1.97
N ARG A 179 -1.33 5.95 3.21
CA ARG A 179 -1.52 7.25 3.84
C ARG A 179 -0.22 8.00 4.06
N THR A 180 0.82 7.31 4.48
CA THR A 180 2.16 7.90 4.65
C THR A 180 2.67 8.46 3.31
N GLU A 181 2.43 7.72 2.23
CA GLU A 181 2.77 8.14 0.87
C GLU A 181 1.94 9.35 0.41
N ALA A 182 0.61 9.29 0.55
CA ALA A 182 -0.31 10.38 0.22
C ALA A 182 0.03 11.67 0.96
N VAL A 183 0.29 11.60 2.27
CA VAL A 183 0.71 12.76 3.07
C VAL A 183 2.06 13.31 2.62
N SER A 184 2.99 12.43 2.23
CA SER A 184 4.29 12.89 1.69
C SER A 184 4.11 13.64 0.38
N ARG A 185 3.15 13.24 -0.45
CA ARG A 185 2.75 13.96 -1.68
C ARG A 185 2.12 15.30 -1.37
N GLU A 186 1.19 15.37 -0.41
CA GLU A 186 0.60 16.64 0.05
C GLU A 186 1.68 17.63 0.52
N LEU A 187 2.69 17.15 1.24
CA LEU A 187 3.82 18.00 1.63
C LEU A 187 4.67 18.44 0.44
N LEU A 188 4.92 17.56 -0.53
CA LEU A 188 5.66 17.90 -1.75
C LEU A 188 4.92 18.92 -2.61
N ASP A 189 3.58 18.89 -2.67
CA ASP A 189 2.78 19.90 -3.37
C ASP A 189 2.96 21.31 -2.80
N LEU A 190 3.28 21.40 -1.51
CA LEU A 190 3.60 22.65 -0.82
C LEU A 190 5.05 23.09 -1.02
N THR A 191 5.88 22.21 -1.58
CA THR A 191 7.23 22.54 -2.03
C THR A 191 7.20 22.95 -3.51
N GLN A 192 8.14 23.80 -3.94
CA GLN A 192 8.35 24.08 -5.36
C GLN A 192 9.14 22.97 -6.08
N ILE A 193 9.11 21.75 -5.55
CA ILE A 193 9.85 20.61 -6.09
C ILE A 193 8.91 19.81 -6.96
N ASP A 194 9.22 19.76 -8.26
CA ASP A 194 8.48 18.94 -9.21
C ASP A 194 8.61 17.45 -8.86
N TYR A 195 7.48 16.75 -8.78
CA TYR A 195 7.45 15.30 -8.55
C TYR A 195 6.32 14.63 -9.33
N SER A 196 6.39 13.30 -9.40
CA SER A 196 5.36 12.44 -9.96
C SER A 196 5.32 11.11 -9.22
N PRO A 197 4.18 10.41 -9.17
CA PRO A 197 4.14 9.02 -8.73
C PRO A 197 5.12 8.14 -9.53
N GLY A 198 5.75 7.17 -8.86
CA GLY A 198 6.57 6.16 -9.52
C GLY A 198 5.74 5.28 -10.45
N THR A 199 6.34 4.80 -11.53
CA THR A 199 5.75 3.68 -12.29
C THR A 199 5.95 2.36 -11.53
N ILE A 200 5.22 1.30 -11.92
CA ILE A 200 5.46 -0.05 -11.37
C ILE A 200 6.94 -0.44 -11.48
N ASP A 201 7.59 -0.09 -12.60
CA ASP A 201 9.02 -0.35 -12.82
C ASP A 201 9.95 0.47 -11.91
N ASP A 202 9.54 1.67 -11.51
CA ASP A 202 10.30 2.50 -10.58
C ASP A 202 10.22 1.94 -9.16
N ASP A 203 9.02 1.54 -8.72
CA ASP A 203 8.74 0.98 -7.39
C ASP A 203 9.34 -0.43 -7.24
N LEU A 204 9.36 -1.26 -8.30
CA LEU A 204 10.13 -2.51 -8.32
C LEU A 204 11.63 -2.28 -8.04
N ARG A 205 12.14 -1.07 -8.29
CA ARG A 205 13.51 -0.63 -8.01
C ARG A 205 13.59 0.24 -6.74
N GLY A 206 12.50 0.27 -5.98
CA GLY A 206 12.32 0.93 -4.69
C GLY A 206 12.14 2.44 -4.78
N GLY A 207 11.49 2.96 -5.82
CA GLY A 207 11.14 4.37 -5.93
C GLY A 207 9.63 4.58 -6.00
N ASP A 208 9.02 4.85 -4.85
CA ASP A 208 7.59 5.17 -4.70
C ASP A 208 7.23 6.47 -5.45
N LEU A 209 8.12 7.47 -5.41
CA LEU A 209 8.00 8.74 -6.12
C LEU A 209 9.21 9.02 -7.01
N ILE A 210 9.01 9.85 -8.03
CA ILE A 210 10.07 10.45 -8.84
C ILE A 210 10.08 11.95 -8.62
N VAL A 211 11.20 12.47 -8.12
CA VAL A 211 11.45 13.91 -7.96
C VAL A 211 12.34 14.40 -9.09
N ILE A 212 12.00 15.55 -9.68
CA ILE A 212 12.82 16.24 -10.66
C ILE A 212 13.64 17.33 -9.98
N TYR A 213 14.96 17.17 -10.00
CA TYR A 213 15.87 18.10 -9.37
C TYR A 213 16.98 18.53 -10.33
N LYS A 214 17.03 19.83 -10.66
CA LYS A 214 17.96 20.40 -11.67
C LYS A 214 17.99 19.63 -13.01
N GLY A 215 16.84 19.06 -13.41
CA GLY A 215 16.70 18.25 -14.62
C GLY A 215 17.07 16.77 -14.45
N ASN A 216 17.53 16.36 -13.28
CA ASN A 216 17.76 14.96 -12.94
C ASN A 216 16.49 14.30 -12.37
N ARG A 217 16.19 13.09 -12.81
CA ARG A 217 15.14 12.23 -12.23
C ARG A 217 15.72 11.46 -11.05
N VAL A 218 15.20 11.69 -9.86
CA VAL A 218 15.64 11.01 -8.63
C VAL A 218 14.50 10.18 -8.06
N LYS A 219 14.79 8.91 -7.77
CA LYS A 219 13.84 8.01 -7.13
C LYS A 219 13.79 8.28 -5.63
N VAL A 220 12.58 8.27 -5.10
CA VAL A 220 12.30 8.51 -3.69
C VAL A 220 11.52 7.32 -3.13
N ASP A 221 12.04 6.70 -2.09
CA ASP A 221 11.44 5.60 -1.33
C ASP A 221 10.84 6.17 -0.04
N ILE A 222 9.54 6.02 0.18
CA ILE A 222 8.85 6.51 1.38
C ILE A 222 8.72 5.35 2.37
N LYS A 223 8.98 5.64 3.64
CA LYS A 223 8.89 4.65 4.71
C LYS A 223 8.11 5.21 5.89
N SER A 224 7.24 4.40 6.47
CA SER A 224 6.36 4.75 7.60
C SER A 224 6.99 4.49 8.97
N ALA A 225 8.15 3.81 9.04
CA ALA A 225 8.88 3.56 10.28
C ALA A 225 10.41 3.55 10.06
N ILE A 226 11.16 4.13 11.01
CA ILE A 226 12.64 4.11 11.03
C ILE A 226 13.18 2.71 11.36
N SER A 227 12.44 1.89 12.12
CA SER A 227 12.88 0.59 12.63
C SER A 227 13.28 -0.40 11.52
N ASP A 228 12.59 -0.36 10.39
CA ASP A 228 12.82 -1.30 9.27
C ASP A 228 14.09 -0.97 8.50
N ILE A 229 14.53 0.30 8.54
CA ILE A 229 15.79 0.78 7.94
C ILE A 229 16.96 0.53 8.89
N ALA A 230 16.73 0.71 10.19
CA ALA A 230 17.74 0.58 11.26
C ALA A 230 18.31 -0.83 11.38
N ALA A 231 17.49 -1.86 11.19
CA ALA A 231 17.88 -3.26 11.39
C ALA A 231 18.80 -3.81 10.29
N VAL A 232 18.76 -3.25 9.06
CA VAL A 232 19.35 -3.91 7.88
C VAL A 232 20.65 -3.27 7.38
N ARG A 233 20.88 -1.96 7.56
CA ARG A 233 21.89 -1.26 6.72
C ARG A 233 22.94 -0.38 7.41
N GLY A 234 23.02 -0.36 8.75
CA GLY A 234 24.20 0.16 9.47
C GLY A 234 24.70 1.56 9.04
N GLY A 235 23.80 2.46 8.65
CA GLY A 235 24.17 3.75 8.05
C GLY A 235 23.34 4.89 8.62
N TYR A 236 23.74 5.39 9.79
CA TYR A 236 23.34 6.74 10.21
C TYR A 236 24.50 7.68 9.89
N SER A 237 24.27 8.75 9.12
CA SER A 237 24.92 10.00 9.47
C SER A 237 24.14 10.55 10.65
N GLU A 238 24.80 10.76 11.78
CA GLU A 238 24.20 11.29 13.01
C GLU A 238 23.53 12.65 12.76
N ILE A 239 22.25 12.64 12.42
CA ILE A 239 21.39 13.82 12.46
C ILE A 239 20.37 13.55 13.56
N ASP A 240 20.73 14.06 14.74
CA ASP A 240 19.96 14.25 15.97
C ASP A 240 18.91 13.18 16.36
N LYS A 241 19.33 12.21 17.18
CA LYS A 241 18.45 11.27 17.88
C LYS A 241 17.44 11.92 18.85
N HIS A 242 17.39 13.25 18.97
CA HIS A 242 16.62 13.95 20.00
C HIS A 242 15.49 14.84 19.47
N HIS A 243 15.32 14.99 18.14
CA HIS A 243 14.26 15.82 17.56
C HIS A 243 13.67 15.30 16.22
N LEU A 244 13.69 13.99 15.95
CA LEU A 244 13.24 13.43 14.66
C LEU A 244 11.71 13.37 14.55
N THR A 245 11.11 14.52 14.24
CA THR A 245 9.75 14.58 13.69
C THR A 245 9.75 14.31 12.18
N PHE A 246 10.90 14.42 11.49
CA PHE A 246 11.11 14.19 10.05
C PHE A 246 12.55 13.75 9.80
N ALA A 247 12.79 12.69 9.02
CA ALA A 247 14.13 12.21 8.66
C ALA A 247 14.21 11.77 7.20
N ILE A 248 15.00 12.44 6.37
CA ILE A 248 15.37 11.93 5.05
C ILE A 248 16.70 11.20 5.19
N PHE A 249 16.71 9.92 4.83
CA PHE A 249 17.87 9.06 4.91
C PHE A 249 18.62 9.02 3.56
N LYS A 250 19.94 8.92 3.70
CA LYS A 250 20.91 8.94 2.61
C LYS A 250 20.59 7.90 1.55
N ALA A 251 20.89 8.25 0.31
CA ALA A 251 20.52 7.43 -0.82
C ALA A 251 21.20 6.05 -0.83
N ARG A 252 20.43 4.99 -1.04
CA ARG A 252 20.99 3.68 -1.41
C ARG A 252 21.31 3.67 -2.91
N ARG A 253 22.37 2.96 -3.31
CA ARG A 253 22.57 2.62 -4.72
C ARG A 253 21.41 1.72 -5.16
N ASP A 254 20.81 2.00 -6.31
CA ASP A 254 19.84 1.11 -6.96
C ASP A 254 20.54 -0.25 -7.16
N GLY A 255 19.89 -1.32 -6.69
CA GLY A 255 20.46 -2.68 -6.70
C GLY A 255 20.67 -3.21 -8.12
N HIS A 256 19.95 -2.66 -9.10
CA HIS A 256 20.01 -3.03 -10.51
C HIS A 256 20.91 -2.10 -11.31
N ASP A 257 20.98 -0.82 -10.93
CA ASP A 257 21.84 0.17 -11.58
C ASP A 257 22.66 0.91 -10.52
N LYS A 258 23.89 0.43 -10.29
CA LYS A 258 24.81 0.96 -9.26
C LYS A 258 25.17 2.44 -9.46
N THR A 259 24.79 3.04 -10.59
CA THR A 259 24.99 4.46 -10.89
C THR A 259 23.82 5.35 -10.48
N LYS A 260 22.67 4.77 -10.12
CA LYS A 260 21.47 5.49 -9.71
C LYS A 260 21.26 5.44 -8.20
N HIS A 261 20.74 6.52 -7.67
CA HIS A 261 20.53 6.74 -6.24
C HIS A 261 19.03 6.78 -5.94
N VAL A 262 18.64 6.12 -4.85
CA VAL A 262 17.28 6.16 -4.29
C VAL A 262 17.35 6.88 -2.97
N VAL A 263 16.73 8.06 -2.87
CA VAL A 263 16.61 8.84 -1.62
C VAL A 263 15.48 8.25 -0.78
N VAL A 264 15.67 8.09 0.53
CA VAL A 264 14.63 7.51 1.39
C VAL A 264 14.03 8.63 2.26
N ILE A 265 12.72 8.83 2.22
CA ILE A 265 12.00 9.80 3.05
C ILE A 265 11.28 9.06 4.18
N PHE A 266 11.53 9.49 5.41
CA PHE A 266 10.68 9.21 6.55
C PHE A 266 10.02 10.52 6.99
N PRO A 267 8.73 10.72 6.66
CA PRO A 267 8.04 11.96 6.99
C PRO A 267 7.77 12.06 8.51
N GLY A 268 8.00 11.00 9.28
CA GLY A 268 8.02 11.05 10.75
C GLY A 268 6.72 11.40 11.45
N PHE A 269 5.62 11.31 10.71
CA PHE A 269 4.29 11.30 11.30
C PHE A 269 4.02 10.00 12.06
N THR A 270 3.51 10.14 13.28
CA THR A 270 2.92 9.05 14.06
C THR A 270 1.44 8.91 13.74
N ASP A 271 0.84 7.77 14.12
CA ASP A 271 -0.61 7.57 13.98
C ASP A 271 -1.41 8.64 14.75
N SER A 272 -0.85 9.15 15.86
CA SER A 272 -1.43 10.25 16.62
C SER A 272 -1.34 11.61 15.92
N ASP A 273 -0.31 11.85 15.11
CA ASP A 273 -0.15 13.13 14.39
C ASP A 273 -1.16 13.27 13.27
N LEU A 274 -1.53 12.15 12.65
CA LEU A 274 -2.41 12.14 11.49
C LEU A 274 -3.88 11.92 11.89
N GLY A 275 -4.16 11.21 12.99
CA GLY A 275 -5.53 10.91 13.43
C GLY A 275 -6.25 9.92 12.49
N ASP A 276 -7.55 10.07 12.28
CA ASP A 276 -8.37 9.17 11.43
C ASP A 276 -8.64 9.72 10.01
N SER A 277 -8.29 10.98 9.73
CA SER A 277 -8.54 11.60 8.41
C SER A 277 -7.54 11.10 7.36
N LEU A 278 -7.98 10.91 6.11
CA LEU A 278 -7.05 10.55 5.04
C LEU A 278 -6.03 11.65 4.69
N SER A 279 -6.31 12.91 5.02
CA SER A 279 -5.43 14.05 4.77
C SER A 279 -4.61 14.49 5.99
N LEU A 280 -3.63 15.36 5.75
CA LEU A 280 -2.89 16.01 6.82
C LEU A 280 -3.79 17.00 7.59
N GLN A 281 -4.09 16.71 8.86
CA GLN A 281 -4.92 17.55 9.75
C GLN A 281 -4.07 18.29 10.78
N LEU A 282 -3.07 19.05 10.32
CA LEU A 282 -2.22 19.87 11.20
C LEU A 282 -2.55 21.37 11.04
N PRO A 283 -2.24 22.20 12.04
CA PRO A 283 -2.30 23.65 11.86
C PRO A 283 -1.42 24.09 10.68
N GLU A 284 -1.89 25.03 9.86
CA GLU A 284 -1.20 25.47 8.64
C GLU A 284 0.29 25.83 8.86
N LYS A 285 0.59 26.49 9.99
CA LYS A 285 1.97 26.82 10.39
C LYS A 285 2.87 25.58 10.56
N ASP A 286 2.31 24.47 11.02
CA ASP A 286 3.03 23.24 11.29
C ASP A 286 3.19 22.46 9.97
N ILE A 287 2.16 22.46 9.12
CA ILE A 287 2.23 21.93 7.75
C ILE A 287 3.35 22.61 6.95
N GLN A 288 3.38 23.94 6.92
CA GLN A 288 4.41 24.68 6.18
C GLN A 288 5.81 24.38 6.71
N LYS A 289 5.97 24.30 8.04
CA LYS A 289 7.25 23.92 8.66
C LYS A 289 7.70 22.52 8.23
N HIS A 290 6.77 21.59 8.08
CA HIS A 290 7.04 20.23 7.60
C HIS A 290 7.43 20.21 6.12
N ALA A 291 6.72 20.97 5.28
CA ALA A 291 7.06 21.13 3.86
C ALA A 291 8.44 21.77 3.67
N ASP A 292 8.75 22.86 4.40
CA ASP A 292 10.07 23.51 4.37
C ASP A 292 11.19 22.57 4.82
N SER A 293 10.93 21.77 5.86
CA SER A 293 11.86 20.75 6.35
C SER A 293 12.12 19.68 5.29
N LEU A 294 11.05 19.17 4.65
CA LEU A 294 11.15 18.18 3.57
C LEU A 294 11.96 18.73 2.40
N ALA A 295 11.64 19.95 1.93
CA ALA A 295 12.35 20.59 0.83
C ALA A 295 13.84 20.77 1.13
N LYS A 296 14.17 21.28 2.32
CA LYS A 296 15.56 21.47 2.76
C LYS A 296 16.32 20.14 2.83
N GLN A 297 15.69 19.09 3.35
CA GLN A 297 16.34 17.79 3.48
C GLN A 297 16.53 17.11 2.11
N LEU A 298 15.58 17.25 1.18
CA LEU A 298 15.74 16.78 -0.20
C LEU A 298 16.87 17.51 -0.91
N GLN A 299 16.92 18.83 -0.78
CA GLN A 299 17.99 19.65 -1.32
C GLN A 299 19.38 19.20 -0.82
N LEU A 300 19.53 18.96 0.48
CA LEU A 300 20.78 18.45 1.06
C LEU A 300 21.13 17.06 0.51
N ALA A 301 20.15 16.16 0.41
CA ALA A 301 20.36 14.83 -0.14
C ALA A 301 20.81 14.87 -1.60
N PHE A 302 20.24 15.76 -2.41
CA PHE A 302 20.60 15.91 -3.82
C PHE A 302 21.98 16.55 -4.01
N ASP A 303 22.32 17.57 -3.22
CA ASP A 303 23.65 18.20 -3.28
C ASP A 303 24.77 17.22 -2.89
N GLU A 304 24.54 16.33 -1.91
CA GLU A 304 25.47 15.25 -1.56
C GLU A 304 25.68 14.22 -2.67
N LEU A 305 24.69 14.05 -3.55
CA LEU A 305 24.77 13.18 -4.72
C LEU A 305 25.44 13.86 -5.93
N HIS A 306 25.85 15.13 -5.78
CA HIS A 306 26.41 15.94 -6.86
C HIS A 306 25.48 16.08 -8.07
N LEU A 307 24.17 16.21 -7.80
CA LEU A 307 23.11 16.40 -8.80
C LEU A 307 22.79 17.88 -9.08
#